data_AF-A0A348YAL0-F1
#
_entry.id   AF-A0A348YAL0-F1
#
_cell.length_a   1.000
_cell.length_b   1.000
_cell.length_c   1.000
_cell.angle_alpha   90.00
_cell.angle_beta   90.00
_cell.angle_gamma   90.00
#
_symmetry.space_group_name_H-M   'P 1'
#
loop_
_entity.id
_entity.type
_entity.pdbx_description
1 polymer ?
#
loop_
_entity_poly.entity_id
_entity_poly.type
_entity_poly.pdbx_seq_one_letter_code
_entity_poly.pdbx_strand_id
1 'polypeptide(L)'
;MTDTATLQPDLTAPFDTYDLATVTRESLVIGIVAGEVSGDSLGADFMQQMNNLRDDIVWVGVGGTKMQAQGLNSIFPLSRLAVMGLVEVMGQLPDLLKARRELLTAFKTADIDWFIGIDAPDFNLRVSKKLKPKGVFCV
;
A
#
# COMPACT_ATOMS: atom_id res chain seq x y z
N MET A 1 5.38 -36.88 -24.83
CA MET A 1 4.70 -36.57 -23.55
C MET A 1 5.41 -35.33 -23.00
N THR A 2 5.27 -34.11 -23.56
CA THR A 2 4.08 -33.42 -24.12
C THR A 2 2.92 -33.43 -23.10
N ASP A 3 2.32 -32.32 -22.66
CA ASP A 3 2.50 -30.88 -23.00
C ASP A 3 1.88 -30.03 -21.82
N THR A 4 1.92 -28.69 -21.67
CA THR A 4 2.20 -27.52 -22.55
C THR A 4 2.93 -26.38 -21.77
N ALA A 5 3.02 -25.18 -22.35
CA ALA A 5 3.69 -23.94 -21.89
C ALA A 5 3.18 -23.25 -20.60
N THR A 6 4.06 -22.42 -20.02
CA THR A 6 3.71 -21.10 -19.44
C THR A 6 4.65 -20.06 -20.03
N LEU A 7 4.14 -19.18 -20.88
CA LEU A 7 4.94 -18.19 -21.63
C LEU A 7 4.02 -17.05 -22.11
N GLN A 8 4.06 -15.88 -21.46
CA GLN A 8 3.47 -14.64 -21.97
C GLN A 8 4.31 -13.41 -21.55
N PRO A 9 5.15 -12.89 -22.45
CA PRO A 9 5.84 -11.61 -22.29
C PRO A 9 5.10 -10.47 -23.02
N ASP A 10 5.62 -9.24 -22.84
CA ASP A 10 5.40 -8.06 -23.69
C ASP A 10 3.95 -7.51 -23.80
N LEU A 11 3.74 -6.30 -23.26
CA LEU A 11 2.46 -5.59 -23.33
C LEU A 11 2.41 -4.58 -24.50
N THR A 12 2.89 -4.98 -25.68
CA THR A 12 2.75 -4.31 -26.99
C THR A 12 3.42 -2.95 -27.18
N ALA A 13 4.29 -2.51 -26.26
CA ALA A 13 4.85 -1.15 -26.29
C ALA A 13 6.19 -1.01 -25.53
N PRO A 14 7.23 -0.52 -26.21
CA PRO A 14 8.43 -1.31 -26.49
C PRO A 14 8.96 -2.07 -25.26
N PHE A 15 8.45 -3.27 -25.01
CA PHE A 15 8.99 -4.23 -24.03
C PHE A 15 10.01 -5.18 -24.69
N ASP A 16 10.19 -5.07 -26.01
CA ASP A 16 10.71 -6.05 -26.98
C ASP A 16 12.18 -6.51 -26.77
N THR A 17 12.82 -6.03 -25.71
CA THR A 17 14.23 -6.30 -25.37
C THR A 17 14.45 -6.75 -23.92
N TYR A 18 13.41 -6.85 -23.08
CA TYR A 18 13.56 -7.35 -21.72
C TYR A 18 13.69 -8.88 -21.69
N ASP A 19 14.86 -9.37 -21.27
CA ASP A 19 14.99 -10.74 -20.74
C ASP A 19 14.37 -10.79 -19.33
N LEU A 20 13.05 -11.05 -19.29
CA LEU A 20 12.27 -11.17 -18.05
C LEU A 20 12.45 -12.53 -17.35
N ALA A 21 13.28 -13.44 -17.86
CA ALA A 21 13.41 -14.82 -17.35
C ALA A 21 14.00 -14.95 -15.93
N THR A 22 14.29 -13.83 -15.27
CA THR A 22 14.87 -13.75 -13.91
C THR A 22 14.03 -12.95 -12.91
N VAL A 23 12.84 -12.47 -13.27
CA VAL A 23 11.99 -11.68 -12.36
C VAL A 23 11.30 -12.58 -11.34
N THR A 24 11.92 -12.76 -10.17
CA THR A 24 11.34 -13.51 -9.03
C THR A 24 11.19 -12.65 -7.78
N ARG A 25 9.96 -12.14 -7.56
CA ARG A 25 9.44 -11.82 -6.22
C ARG A 25 8.10 -12.54 -6.11
N GLU A 26 8.01 -13.55 -5.24
CA GLU A 26 6.85 -14.47 -5.15
C GLU A 26 5.58 -13.85 -4.57
N SER A 27 5.63 -12.57 -4.20
CA SER A 27 4.48 -11.79 -3.74
C SER A 27 4.70 -10.30 -4.00
N LEU A 28 3.63 -9.59 -4.33
CA LEU A 28 3.61 -8.13 -4.48
C LEU A 28 3.28 -7.48 -3.13
N VAL A 29 4.20 -6.73 -2.54
CA VAL A 29 3.99 -6.13 -1.21
C VAL A 29 3.51 -4.69 -1.33
N ILE A 30 2.24 -4.46 -0.96
CA ILE A 30 1.59 -3.15 -1.10
C ILE A 30 1.38 -2.49 0.27
N GLY A 31 1.98 -1.31 0.42
CA GLY A 31 1.73 -0.39 1.52
C GLY A 31 0.45 0.42 1.28
N ILE A 32 -0.59 0.27 2.10
CA ILE A 32 -1.88 0.95 1.90
C ILE A 32 -2.35 1.68 3.17
N VAL A 33 -2.80 2.94 3.04
CA VAL A 33 -3.18 3.79 4.18
C VAL A 33 -4.49 4.52 3.93
N ALA A 34 -5.52 4.15 4.68
CA ALA A 34 -6.71 4.98 4.88
C ALA A 34 -6.47 6.01 5.99
N GLY A 35 -6.93 7.24 5.76
CA GLY A 35 -6.94 8.29 6.79
C GLY A 35 -8.14 8.22 7.75
N GLU A 36 -9.29 7.78 7.26
CA GLU A 36 -10.57 7.79 7.99
C GLU A 36 -11.51 6.65 7.56
N VAL A 37 -12.70 6.57 8.17
CA VAL A 37 -13.65 5.45 8.01
C VAL A 37 -14.28 5.38 6.60
N SER A 38 -14.38 6.50 5.87
CA SER A 38 -14.73 6.45 4.44
C SER A 38 -13.61 5.77 3.63
N GLY A 39 -12.36 6.13 3.92
CA GLY A 39 -11.15 5.52 3.33
C GLY A 39 -11.01 4.03 3.63
N ASP A 40 -11.42 3.53 4.80
CA ASP A 40 -11.49 2.09 5.09
C ASP A 40 -12.46 1.35 4.15
N SER A 41 -13.56 2.02 3.76
CA SER A 41 -14.52 1.45 2.82
C SER A 41 -13.93 1.38 1.41
N LEU A 42 -13.42 2.52 0.91
CA LEU A 42 -12.79 2.60 -0.42
C LEU A 42 -11.56 1.68 -0.53
N GLY A 43 -10.80 1.54 0.55
CA GLY A 43 -9.64 0.66 0.62
C GLY A 43 -10.00 -0.80 0.60
N ALA A 44 -11.06 -1.22 1.29
CA ALA A 44 -11.55 -2.59 1.23
C ALA A 44 -12.07 -2.95 -0.16
N ASP A 45 -12.86 -2.07 -0.78
CA ASP A 45 -13.42 -2.27 -2.12
C ASP A 45 -12.29 -2.35 -3.18
N PHE A 46 -11.23 -1.57 -3.02
CA PHE A 46 -10.02 -1.63 -3.85
C PHE A 46 -9.21 -2.92 -3.61
N MET A 47 -8.93 -3.26 -2.35
CA MET A 47 -8.20 -4.49 -1.98
C MET A 47 -8.92 -5.74 -2.51
N GLN A 48 -10.24 -5.80 -2.38
CA GLN A 48 -11.04 -6.91 -2.89
C GLN A 48 -10.88 -7.07 -4.41
N GLN A 49 -10.95 -5.96 -5.17
CA GLN A 49 -10.75 -5.99 -6.63
C GLN A 49 -9.33 -6.42 -7.01
N MET A 50 -8.31 -5.97 -6.27
CA MET A 50 -6.93 -6.39 -6.48
C MET A 50 -6.69 -7.87 -6.14
N ASN A 51 -7.25 -8.37 -5.04
CA ASN A 51 -7.19 -9.77 -4.64
C ASN A 51 -7.87 -10.68 -5.70
N ASN A 52 -8.97 -10.21 -6.33
CA ASN A 52 -9.62 -10.92 -7.44
C ASN A 52 -8.79 -10.96 -8.74
N LEU A 53 -7.70 -10.20 -8.83
CA LEU A 53 -6.78 -10.16 -9.98
C LEU A 53 -5.45 -10.87 -9.71
N ARG A 54 -5.05 -11.01 -8.45
CA ARG A 54 -3.78 -11.62 -8.00
C ARG A 54 -3.92 -12.21 -6.60
N ASP A 55 -3.64 -13.51 -6.48
CA ASP A 55 -3.63 -14.23 -5.20
C ASP A 55 -2.39 -13.94 -4.33
N ASP A 56 -1.36 -13.29 -4.89
CA ASP A 56 -0.03 -13.12 -4.29
C ASP A 56 0.23 -11.73 -3.69
N ILE A 57 -0.82 -10.97 -3.33
CA ILE A 57 -0.66 -9.63 -2.75
C ILE A 57 -0.53 -9.69 -1.23
N VAL A 58 0.53 -9.10 -0.70
CA VAL A 58 0.74 -8.91 0.74
C VAL A 58 0.41 -7.47 1.14
N TRP A 59 -0.64 -7.30 1.94
CA TRP A 59 -1.12 -5.99 2.37
C TRP A 59 -0.57 -5.58 3.74
N VAL A 60 0.08 -4.42 3.80
CA VAL A 60 0.60 -3.83 5.03
C VAL A 60 0.24 -2.34 5.10
N GLY A 61 -0.03 -1.79 6.29
CA GLY A 61 -0.24 -0.34 6.41
C GLY A 61 -1.21 0.06 7.51
N VAL A 62 -2.24 0.84 7.18
CA VAL A 62 -3.23 1.35 8.14
C VAL A 62 -4.63 1.31 7.53
N GLY A 63 -5.56 0.66 8.23
CA GLY A 63 -6.94 0.54 7.80
C GLY A 63 -7.85 0.15 8.95
N GLY A 64 -9.16 0.28 8.73
CA GLY A 64 -10.19 -0.11 9.68
C GLY A 64 -10.55 -1.59 9.55
N THR A 65 -11.74 -1.94 10.02
CA THR A 65 -12.21 -3.33 10.04
C THR A 65 -12.50 -3.87 8.65
N LYS A 66 -12.84 -3.02 7.67
CA LYS A 66 -13.12 -3.49 6.30
C LYS A 66 -11.85 -3.87 5.56
N MET A 67 -10.80 -3.05 5.61
CA MET A 67 -9.50 -3.38 5.02
C MET A 67 -8.86 -4.59 5.73
N GLN A 68 -8.97 -4.68 7.05
CA GLN A 68 -8.48 -5.85 7.80
C GLN A 68 -9.21 -7.14 7.38
N ALA A 69 -10.51 -7.07 7.06
CA ALA A 69 -11.27 -8.21 6.51
C ALA A 69 -10.83 -8.64 5.09
N GLN A 70 -10.11 -7.77 4.35
CA GLN A 70 -9.47 -8.09 3.06
C GLN A 70 -8.00 -8.53 3.21
N GLY A 71 -7.54 -8.80 4.44
CA GLY A 71 -6.19 -9.29 4.73
C GLY A 71 -5.16 -8.22 5.10
N LEU A 72 -5.55 -6.96 5.35
CA LEU A 72 -4.61 -5.91 5.75
C LEU A 72 -3.97 -6.21 7.12
N ASN A 73 -2.64 -6.33 7.14
CA ASN A 73 -1.87 -6.20 8.37
C ASN A 73 -1.75 -4.71 8.78
N SER A 74 -2.67 -4.24 9.63
CA SER A 74 -2.71 -2.85 10.09
C SER A 74 -1.74 -2.63 11.25
N ILE A 75 -0.71 -1.82 11.01
CA ILE A 75 0.42 -1.55 11.91
C ILE A 75 -0.06 -0.90 13.22
N PHE A 76 -1.08 -0.04 13.13
CA PHE A 76 -1.78 0.57 14.27
C PHE A 76 -3.26 0.84 13.90
N PRO A 77 -4.13 1.16 14.87
CA PRO A 77 -5.55 1.44 14.61
C PRO A 77 -5.77 2.71 13.76
N LEU A 78 -6.73 2.64 12.83
CA LEU A 78 -7.17 3.77 11.99
C LEU A 78 -7.54 5.03 12.78
N SER A 79 -8.09 4.89 13.98
CA SER A 79 -8.44 6.00 14.88
C SER A 79 -7.24 6.88 15.30
N ARG A 80 -6.01 6.45 15.03
CA ARG A 80 -4.78 7.24 15.23
C ARG A 80 -4.51 8.23 14.08
N LEU A 81 -5.13 8.05 12.91
CA LEU A 81 -5.05 8.98 11.77
C LEU A 81 -6.34 9.80 11.58
N ALA A 82 -7.48 9.29 12.05
CA ALA A 82 -8.79 9.91 11.92
C ALA A 82 -8.98 11.11 12.89
N VAL A 83 -8.23 12.19 12.67
CA VAL A 83 -8.27 13.41 13.50
C VAL A 83 -9.45 14.30 13.10
N MET A 84 -10.40 14.56 14.01
CA MET A 84 -11.57 15.38 13.71
C MET A 84 -11.38 16.87 14.06
N GLY A 85 -11.02 17.67 13.04
CA GLY A 85 -11.08 19.13 13.08
C GLY A 85 -9.84 19.84 13.64
N LEU A 86 -9.70 21.13 13.31
CA LEU A 86 -8.45 21.90 13.52
C LEU A 86 -7.97 21.98 14.97
N VAL A 87 -8.87 21.90 15.96
CA VAL A 87 -8.52 22.10 17.38
C VAL A 87 -7.79 20.87 17.95
N GLU A 88 -8.18 19.66 17.54
CA GLU A 88 -7.53 18.42 17.99
C GLU A 88 -6.15 18.22 17.34
N VAL A 89 -5.99 18.64 16.08
CA VAL A 89 -4.75 18.51 15.30
C VAL A 89 -3.54 19.08 16.04
N MET A 90 -3.67 20.21 16.75
CA MET A 90 -2.57 20.84 17.49
C MET A 90 -2.02 19.94 18.61
N GLY A 91 -2.89 19.21 19.31
CA GLY A 91 -2.50 18.26 20.36
C GLY A 91 -2.01 16.91 19.82
N GLN A 92 -2.57 16.47 18.69
CA GLN A 92 -2.29 15.15 18.10
C GLN A 92 -1.10 15.15 17.11
N LEU A 93 -0.66 16.30 16.59
CA LEU A 93 0.48 16.42 15.68
C LEU A 93 1.77 15.71 16.16
N PRO A 94 2.16 15.74 17.45
CA PRO A 94 3.33 14.98 17.93
C PRO A 94 3.19 13.46 17.78
N ASP A 95 1.96 12.91 17.85
CA ASP A 95 1.74 11.48 17.62
C ASP A 95 1.53 11.15 16.14
N LEU A 96 0.91 12.02 15.35
CA LEU A 96 0.88 11.88 13.87
C LEU A 96 2.31 11.82 13.30
N LEU A 97 3.25 12.57 13.89
CA LEU A 97 4.68 12.52 13.57
C LEU A 97 5.37 11.22 14.03
N LYS A 98 4.89 10.54 15.09
CA LYS A 98 5.33 9.19 15.49
C LYS A 98 4.75 8.13 14.56
N ALA A 99 3.43 8.11 14.38
CA ALA A 99 2.70 7.22 13.48
C ALA A 99 3.32 7.20 12.07
N ARG A 100 3.70 8.37 11.53
CA ARG A 100 4.41 8.45 10.24
C ARG A 100 5.82 7.83 10.26
N ARG A 101 6.58 7.94 11.37
CA ARG A 101 7.91 7.31 11.52
C ARG A 101 7.80 5.80 11.64
N GLU A 102 6.83 5.34 12.41
CA GLU A 102 6.46 3.95 12.65
C GLU A 102 6.06 3.27 11.33
N LEU A 103 5.12 3.88 10.59
CA LEU A 103 4.71 3.49 9.24
C LEU A 103 5.88 3.42 8.25
N LEU A 104 6.70 4.47 8.17
CA LEU A 104 7.88 4.49 7.29
C LEU A 104 8.99 3.49 7.69
N THR A 105 8.96 2.99 8.92
CA THR A 105 9.82 1.91 9.41
C THR A 105 9.25 0.56 8.99
N ALA A 106 7.97 0.30 9.28
CA ALA A 106 7.27 -0.92 8.88
C ALA A 106 7.31 -1.14 7.35
N PHE A 107 7.04 -0.10 6.55
CA PHE A 107 7.17 -0.15 5.09
C PHE A 107 8.60 -0.39 4.59
N LYS A 108 9.62 -0.01 5.35
CA LYS A 108 11.02 -0.36 5.03
C LYS A 108 11.34 -1.81 5.41
N THR A 109 10.77 -2.31 6.51
CA THR A 109 10.98 -3.69 6.98
C THR A 109 10.22 -4.71 6.13
N ALA A 110 9.03 -4.36 5.64
CA ALA A 110 8.27 -5.14 4.67
C ALA A 110 8.77 -4.97 3.22
N ASP A 111 9.68 -4.02 2.98
CA ASP A 111 10.27 -3.67 1.69
C ASP A 111 9.24 -3.51 0.55
N ILE A 112 8.24 -2.66 0.79
CA ILE A 112 7.08 -2.48 -0.09
C ILE A 112 7.47 -2.06 -1.51
N ASP A 113 6.84 -2.67 -2.51
CA ASP A 113 7.01 -2.31 -3.92
C ASP A 113 6.18 -1.06 -4.26
N TRP A 114 4.93 -1.03 -3.79
CA TRP A 114 3.93 0.00 -4.07
C TRP A 114 3.41 0.64 -2.77
N PHE A 115 3.03 1.92 -2.84
CA PHE A 115 2.32 2.67 -1.81
C PHE A 115 1.05 3.31 -2.37
N ILE A 116 -0.06 3.21 -1.62
CA ILE A 116 -1.37 3.70 -2.00
C ILE A 116 -1.96 4.52 -0.85
N GLY A 117 -2.08 5.83 -1.05
CA GLY A 117 -2.67 6.76 -0.09
C GLY A 117 -4.16 6.98 -0.34
N ILE A 118 -5.00 6.51 0.57
CA ILE A 118 -6.46 6.69 0.51
C ILE A 118 -6.85 7.84 1.46
N ASP A 119 -7.33 8.92 0.85
CA ASP A 119 -7.65 10.18 1.53
C ASP A 119 -6.46 10.73 2.35
N ALA A 120 -6.72 11.54 3.38
CA ALA A 120 -5.75 12.21 4.24
C ALA A 120 -4.51 12.74 3.48
N PRO A 121 -4.70 13.61 2.46
CA PRO A 121 -3.61 14.06 1.59
C PRO A 121 -2.45 14.70 2.38
N ASP A 122 -2.72 15.41 3.47
CA ASP A 122 -1.69 15.94 4.37
C ASP A 122 -0.76 14.84 4.93
N PHE A 123 -1.29 13.67 5.30
CA PHE A 123 -0.47 12.55 5.78
C PHE A 123 0.17 11.80 4.60
N ASN A 124 -0.64 11.38 3.63
CA ASN A 124 -0.21 10.51 2.54
C ASN A 124 0.77 11.19 1.57
N LEU A 125 0.65 12.49 1.29
CA LEU A 125 1.66 13.25 0.54
C LEU A 125 2.98 13.43 1.32
N ARG A 126 2.95 13.40 2.66
CA ARG A 126 4.17 13.43 3.50
C ARG A 126 4.83 12.05 3.63
N VAL A 127 4.07 10.97 3.45
CA VAL A 127 4.58 9.59 3.34
C VAL A 127 5.20 9.35 1.96
N SER A 128 4.46 9.59 0.87
CA SER A 128 4.94 9.34 -0.50
C SER A 128 6.19 10.15 -0.86
N LYS A 129 6.32 11.40 -0.38
CA LYS A 129 7.56 12.22 -0.47
C LYS A 129 8.79 11.59 0.20
N LYS A 130 8.63 10.56 1.04
CA LYS A 130 9.71 9.77 1.66
C LYS A 130 9.86 8.35 1.09
N LEU A 131 8.96 7.94 0.19
CA LEU A 131 8.98 6.64 -0.48
C LEU A 131 9.41 6.75 -1.95
N LYS A 132 8.91 7.73 -2.71
CA LYS A 132 9.30 7.96 -4.12
C LYS A 132 10.84 8.00 -4.35
N PRO A 133 11.67 8.64 -3.50
CA PRO A 133 13.13 8.62 -3.65
C PRO A 133 13.82 7.26 -3.41
N LYS A 134 13.07 6.22 -3.05
CA LYS A 134 13.54 4.84 -2.85
C LYS A 134 13.14 3.88 -3.99
N GLY A 135 12.46 4.39 -5.03
CA GLY A 135 11.92 3.56 -6.12
C GLY A 135 10.48 3.06 -5.91
N VAL A 136 9.90 3.21 -4.72
CA VAL A 136 8.52 2.79 -4.41
C VAL A 136 7.52 3.54 -5.28
N PHE A 137 6.72 2.82 -6.06
CA PHE A 137 5.62 3.41 -6.83
C PHE A 137 4.58 3.96 -5.86
N CYS A 138 4.14 5.21 -6.02
CA CYS A 138 3.24 5.85 -5.05
C CYS A 138 2.10 6.58 -5.74
N VAL A 139 0.87 6.13 -5.44
CA VAL A 139 -0.41 6.76 -5.77
C VAL A 139 -0.87 7.59 -4.56
#